data_AF-A0A9D9PWZ1-F1
#
_entry.id   AF-A0A9D9PWZ1-F1
#
_cell.length_a   1.000
_cell.length_b   1.000
_cell.length_c   1.000
_cell.angle_alpha   90.00
_cell.angle_beta   90.00
_cell.angle_gamma   90.00
#
_symmetry.space_group_name_H-M   'P 1'
#
loop_
_entity.id
_entity.type
_entity.pdbx_description
1 polymer ?
#
loop_
_entity_poly.entity_id
_entity_poly.type
_entity_poly.pdbx_seq_one_letter_code
_entity_poly.pdbx_strand_id
1 'polypeptide(L)' 'MTQGGPVHATSIYVFYIYEQAFHYFRIGRASAAVMICFGLILALTYAQHRVFRRKVHYTQVG' A
#
# COMPACT_ATOMS: atom_id res chain seq x y z
N MET A 1 4.21 -16.73 22.86
CA MET A 1 3.44 -15.85 21.96
C MET A 1 4.42 -15.33 20.92
N THR A 2 4.54 -16.03 19.78
CA THR A 2 5.53 -15.68 18.76
C THR A 2 5.04 -14.47 17.98
N GLN A 3 5.64 -13.32 18.28
CA GLN A 3 5.47 -12.06 17.55
C GLN A 3 5.73 -12.31 16.07
N GLY A 4 4.65 -12.31 15.29
CA GLY A 4 4.65 -12.49 13.84
C GLY A 4 5.64 -11.53 13.19
N GLY A 5 6.49 -12.11 12.34
CA GLY A 5 7.55 -11.39 11.65
C GLY A 5 7.06 -10.32 10.67
N PRO A 6 8.02 -9.60 10.04
CA PRO A 6 7.85 -8.34 9.31
C PRO A 6 7.10 -8.44 7.96
N VAL A 7 6.17 -9.39 7.83
CA VAL A 7 5.32 -9.59 6.64
C VAL A 7 3.92 -8.96 6.82
N HIS A 8 3.49 -8.71 8.07
CA HIS A 8 2.17 -8.11 8.34
C HIS A 8 2.19 -6.62 8.69
N ALA A 9 3.35 -5.96 8.66
CA ALA A 9 3.44 -4.52 8.92
C ALA A 9 2.45 -3.73 8.06
N THR A 10 2.23 -4.14 6.80
CA THR A 10 1.28 -3.49 5.88
C THR A 10 -0.18 -3.61 6.35
N SER A 11 -0.62 -4.77 6.86
CA SER A 11 -1.97 -4.94 7.40
C SER A 11 -2.18 -4.13 8.68
N ILE A 12 -1.15 -4.02 9.51
CA ILE A 12 -1.19 -3.26 10.77
C ILE A 12 -1.08 -1.74 10.50
N TYR A 13 -0.42 -1.33 9.42
CA TYR A 13 -0.24 0.08 9.07
C TYR A 13 -1.57 0.78 8.76
N VAL A 14 -2.47 0.13 8.02
CA VAL A 14 -3.82 0.67 7.76
C VAL A 14 -4.63 0.74 9.06
N PHE A 15 -4.48 -0.24 9.94
CA PHE A 15 -5.12 -0.24 11.26
C PHE A 15 -4.63 0.92 12.15
N TYR A 16 -3.33 1.24 12.10
CA TYR A 16 -2.76 2.39 12.81
C TYR A 16 -3.31 3.73 12.31
N ILE A 17 -3.51 3.87 10.99
CA ILE A 17 -4.13 5.06 10.39
C ILE A 17 -5.60 5.17 10.82
N TYR A 18 -6.33 4.04 10.86
CA TYR A 18 -7.71 3.99 11.33
C TYR A 18 -7.82 4.45 12.78
N GLU A 19 -6.95 3.94 13.66
CA GLU A 19 -6.91 4.35 15.07
C GLU A 19 -6.58 5.85 15.22
N GLN A 20 -5.61 6.37 14.47
CA GLN A 20 -5.29 7.82 14.47
C GLN A 20 -6.44 8.70 13.93
N ALA A 21 -7.17 8.22 12.93
CA ALA A 21 -8.29 8.95 12.31
C ALA A 21 -9.51 9.02 13.22
N PHE A 22 -9.88 7.89 13.85
CA PHE A 22 -11.13 7.75 14.60
C PHE A 22 -10.96 7.87 16.12
N HIS A 23 -9.81 7.43 16.66
CA HIS A 23 -9.57 7.42 18.10
C HIS A 23 -8.96 8.74 18.59
N TYR A 24 -8.03 9.31 17.81
CA TYR A 24 -7.38 10.59 18.14
C TYR A 24 -8.03 11.81 17.47
N PHE A 25 -9.06 11.62 16.63
CA PHE A 25 -9.70 12.68 15.82
C PHE A 25 -8.70 13.52 14.98
N ARG A 26 -7.49 13.01 14.75
CA ARG A 26 -6.42 13.68 14.01
C ARG A 26 -6.52 13.36 12.52
N ILE A 27 -7.68 13.71 11.95
CA ILE A 27 -8.04 13.44 10.55
C ILE A 27 -6.97 14.00 9.60
N GLY A 28 -6.38 15.16 9.90
CA GLY A 28 -5.33 15.76 9.05
C GLY A 28 -4.03 14.97 8.98
N ARG A 29 -3.64 14.25 10.03
CA ARG A 29 -2.45 13.37 9.99
C ARG A 29 -2.76 12.03 9.33
N ALA A 30 -3.95 11.51 9.59
CA ALA A 30 -4.42 10.28 8.96
C ALA A 30 -4.56 10.44 7.43
N SER A 31 -5.14 11.55 6.96
CA SER A 31 -5.30 11.83 5.53
C SER A 31 -3.96 11.99 4.80
N ALA A 32 -2.96 12.60 5.45
CA ALA A 32 -1.60 12.67 4.91
C ALA A 32 -0.96 11.28 4.75
N ALA A 33 -1.12 10.40 5.74
CA ALA A 33 -0.63 9.02 5.66
C ALA A 33 -1.33 8.22 4.53
N VAL A 34 -2.64 8.38 4.37
CA VAL A 34 -3.40 7.77 3.27
C VAL A 34 -2.93 8.29 1.91
N MET A 35 -2.70 9.60 1.76
CA MET A 35 -2.21 10.18 0.51
C MET A 35 -0.84 9.67 0.11
N ILE A 36 0.05 9.41 1.08
CA ILE A 36 1.35 8.79 0.81
C ILE A 36 1.18 7.35 0.31
N CYS A 37 0.35 6.54 0.96
CA CYS A 37 0.04 5.19 0.50
C CYS A 37 -0.60 5.18 -0.88
N PHE A 38 -1.54 6.10 -1.14
CA PHE A 38 -2.18 6.26 -2.43
C PHE A 38 -1.18 6.64 -3.53
N GLY A 39 -0.30 7.61 -3.25
CA GLY A 39 0.79 7.99 -4.14
C GLY A 39 1.75 6.83 -4.43
N LEU A 40 2.06 6.01 -3.43
CA LEU A 40 2.86 4.79 -3.59
C LEU A 40 2.20 3.79 -4.56
N ILE A 41 0.91 3.52 -4.39
CA ILE A 41 0.16 2.60 -5.26
C ILE A 41 0.07 3.17 -6.67
N LEU A 42 -0.19 4.48 -6.83
CA LEU A 42 -0.21 5.14 -8.13
C LEU A 42 1.16 5.10 -8.82
N ALA A 43 2.24 5.36 -8.10
CA ALA A 43 3.59 5.27 -8.62
C ALA A 43 3.91 3.83 -9.05
N LEU A 44 3.51 2.85 -8.24
CA LEU A 44 3.66 1.44 -8.56
C LEU A 44 2.82 1.06 -9.79
N THR A 45 1.59 1.57 -9.90
CA THR A 45 0.67 1.35 -11.03
C THR A 45 1.21 1.99 -12.31
N TYR A 46 1.77 3.19 -12.21
CA TYR A 46 2.40 3.88 -13.34
C TYR A 46 3.68 3.16 -13.78
N ALA A 47 4.49 2.69 -12.82
CA ALA A 47 5.66 1.86 -13.10
C ALA A 47 5.25 0.53 -13.73
N GLN A 48 4.25 -0.15 -13.19
CA GLN A 48 3.64 -1.36 -13.73
C GLN A 48 3.15 -1.12 -15.15
N HIS A 49 2.37 -0.08 -15.41
CA HIS A 49 1.84 0.27 -16.73
C HIS A 49 2.97 0.59 -17.74
N ARG A 50 4.03 1.29 -17.30
CA ARG A 50 5.20 1.59 -18.13
C ARG A 50 6.03 0.34 -18.45
N VAL A 51 6.09 -0.62 -17.52
CA VAL A 51 6.72 -1.94 -17.71
C VAL A 51 5.81 -2.86 -18.54
N PHE A 52 4.49 -2.76 -18.40
CA PHE A 52 3.51 -3.54 -19.17
C PHE A 52 3.55 -3.19 -20.66
N ARG A 53 3.83 -1.93 -21.01
CA ARG A 53 4.17 -1.54 -22.40
C ARG A 53 5.44 -2.22 -22.95
N ARG A 54 6.30 -2.80 -22.09
CA ARG A 54 7.53 -3.53 -22.49
C ARG A 54 7.46 -5.04 -22.23
N LYS A 55 6.48 -5.55 -21.48
CA LYS A 55 6.38 -6.98 -21.13
C LYS A 55 4.96 -7.50 -21.33
N VAL A 56 4.44 -7.38 -22.55
CA VAL A 56 3.44 -8.33 -23.04
C VAL A 56 4.19 -9.53 -23.64
N HIS A 57 4.86 -10.30 -22.78
CA HIS A 57 5.24 -11.68 -23.13
C HIS A 57 4.55 -12.56 -22.09
N TYR A 58 3.26 -12.76 -22.31
CA TYR A 58 2.60 -13.97 -21.86
C TYR A 58 3.17 -15.12 -22.70
N THR A 59 4.33 -15.63 -22.30
CA THR A 59 4.69 -16.99 -22.71
C THR A 59 3.69 -17.91 -22.02
N GLN A 60 2.67 -18.28 -22.79
CA GLN A 60 2.23 -19.65 -22.99
C GLN A 60 2.50 -20.54 -21.77
N VAL A 61 1.52 -20.60 -20.86
CA VAL A 61 1.33 -21.84 -20.08
C VAL A 61 0.65 -22.80 -21.05
N GLY A 62 1.44 -23.74 -21.56
CA GLY A 62 1.00 -24.85 -22.40
C GLY A 62 0.25 -25.91 -21.63
#